data_AF-A0A2I0UIE6-F1
#
_entry.id   AF-A0A2I0UIE6-F1
#
_cell.length_a   1.000
_cell.length_b   1.000
_cell.length_c   1.000
_cell.angle_alpha   90.00
_cell.angle_beta   90.00
_cell.angle_gamma   90.00
#
_symmetry.space_group_name_H-M   'P 1'
#
loop_
_entity.id
_entity.type
_entity.pdbx_description
1 polymer ?
#
loop_
_entity_poly.entity_id
_entity_poly.type
_entity_poly.pdbx_seq_one_letter_code
_entity_poly.pdbx_strand_id
1 'polypeptide(L)'
;MIWMSRSSAPSMMKHAWDNYKRYAWGLNELKPISKQGHSSNLFGNIQGATIVDALDTLYIMEMKEEFKEAKEWVEKNLDFNVNAEISVFEVNIRFVGGLLSAYYLSGEEVFRKKAVELGEKLLPAFNTPTGIPWALLNIKSGIGRNWPWASGGSSILAEFGTLHLEFVHLSHLSGNPVFAEKVQSTTIPFMLKMELLLNLFLPLLDHVSIGGLGDSFYEYLLKAWLMSDKTDEEGKKMYYEAVQEGVPLLCFDLIFQPLEYFDCDQHRERYIMVDNYK
;
A
#
# COMPACT_ATOMS: atom_id res chain seq x y z
N MET A 1 -28.02 13.61 -8.28
CA MET A 1 -27.93 12.16 -8.02
C MET A 1 -27.14 12.00 -6.72
N ILE A 2 -27.86 11.60 -5.65
CA ILE A 2 -27.39 11.11 -4.34
C ILE A 2 -26.23 11.87 -3.65
N TRP A 3 -26.56 13.01 -3.04
CA TRP A 3 -25.90 13.47 -1.82
C TRP A 3 -26.45 12.64 -0.65
N MET A 4 -25.98 11.40 -0.49
CA MET A 4 -26.17 10.68 0.77
C MET A 4 -25.18 11.30 1.76
N SER A 5 -25.72 12.19 2.59
CA SER A 5 -25.00 12.97 3.58
C SER A 5 -24.28 12.06 4.58
N ARG A 6 -23.24 12.61 5.24
CA ARG A 6 -22.40 11.94 6.26
C ARG A 6 -23.16 11.06 7.28
N SER A 7 -24.47 11.22 7.45
CA SER A 7 -25.31 10.40 8.32
C SER A 7 -25.58 8.96 7.84
N SER A 8 -25.44 8.63 6.55
CA SER A 8 -25.65 7.25 6.08
C SER A 8 -24.43 6.36 6.24
N ALA A 9 -23.22 6.93 6.24
CA ALA A 9 -21.97 6.18 6.32
C ALA A 9 -21.84 5.34 7.61
N PRO A 10 -22.14 5.87 8.82
CA PRO A 10 -22.13 5.06 10.04
C PRO A 10 -23.12 3.89 10.00
N SER A 11 -24.31 4.08 9.40
CA SER A 11 -25.30 3.00 9.24
C SER A 11 -24.81 1.89 8.31
N MET A 12 -24.13 2.26 7.21
CA MET A 12 -23.53 1.29 6.29
C MET A 12 -22.37 0.54 6.94
N MET A 13 -21.49 1.25 7.66
CA MET A 13 -20.40 0.64 8.42
C MET A 13 -20.93 -0.35 9.46
N LYS A 14 -21.94 0.07 10.24
CA LYS A 14 -22.59 -0.78 11.24
C LYS A 14 -23.18 -2.04 10.60
N HIS A 15 -23.86 -1.91 9.47
CA HIS A 15 -24.38 -3.06 8.72
C HIS A 15 -23.26 -4.02 8.27
N ALA A 16 -22.18 -3.49 7.70
CA ALA A 16 -21.04 -4.30 7.26
C ALA A 16 -20.37 -5.02 8.44
N TRP A 17 -20.07 -4.27 9.51
CA TRP A 17 -19.42 -4.79 10.72
C TRP A 17 -20.25 -5.86 11.43
N ASP A 18 -21.55 -5.62 11.62
CA ASP A 18 -22.43 -6.58 12.31
C ASP A 18 -22.54 -7.90 11.54
N ASN A 19 -22.56 -7.85 10.21
CA ASN A 19 -22.56 -9.07 9.39
C ASN A 19 -21.19 -9.76 9.40
N TYR A 20 -20.08 -9.00 9.36
CA TYR A 20 -18.73 -9.57 9.51
C TYR A 20 -18.61 -10.30 10.86
N LYS A 21 -18.94 -9.62 11.96
CA LYS A 21 -18.91 -10.18 13.31
C LYS A 21 -19.82 -11.42 13.43
N ARG A 22 -20.98 -11.42 12.78
CA ARG A 22 -21.91 -12.55 12.86
C ARG A 22 -21.43 -13.80 12.13
N TYR A 23 -20.77 -13.65 10.98
CA TYR A 23 -20.51 -14.79 10.07
C TYR A 23 -19.03 -15.08 9.81
N ALA A 24 -18.12 -14.19 10.20
CA ALA A 24 -16.70 -14.26 9.84
C ALA A 24 -15.78 -13.71 10.94
N TRP A 25 -16.23 -13.61 12.20
CA TRP A 25 -15.41 -13.06 13.30
C TRP A 25 -14.05 -13.76 13.42
N GLY A 26 -12.97 -12.96 13.39
CA GLY A 26 -11.59 -13.43 13.43
C GLY A 26 -11.05 -13.95 12.09
N LEU A 27 -11.89 -14.20 11.09
CA LEU A 27 -11.45 -14.52 9.75
C LEU A 27 -11.08 -13.24 8.98
N ASN A 28 -10.34 -13.38 7.88
CA ASN A 28 -9.82 -12.21 7.17
C ASN A 28 -10.93 -11.38 6.53
N GLU A 29 -11.91 -12.03 5.89
CA GLU A 29 -12.95 -11.37 5.10
C GLU A 29 -14.30 -12.10 5.23
N LEU A 30 -15.38 -11.42 4.85
CA LEU A 30 -16.74 -11.97 4.78
C LEU A 30 -17.15 -12.27 3.33
N LYS A 31 -17.74 -13.44 3.08
CA LYS A 31 -18.57 -13.71 1.89
C LYS A 31 -20.03 -13.40 2.23
N PRO A 32 -20.57 -12.22 1.88
CA PRO A 32 -21.85 -11.75 2.42
C PRO A 32 -23.05 -12.55 1.91
N ILE A 33 -22.98 -13.08 0.68
CA ILE A 33 -24.06 -13.88 0.09
C ILE A 33 -24.14 -15.27 0.72
N SER A 34 -23.00 -15.97 0.82
CA SER A 34 -22.95 -17.31 1.42
C SER A 34 -22.85 -17.30 2.95
N LYS A 35 -22.69 -16.13 3.58
CA LYS A 35 -22.59 -15.96 5.04
C LYS A 35 -21.50 -16.82 5.67
N GLN A 36 -20.32 -16.79 5.06
CA GLN A 36 -19.14 -17.55 5.49
C GLN A 36 -17.92 -16.66 5.47
N GLY A 37 -16.88 -17.02 6.21
CA GLY A 37 -15.59 -16.35 6.09
C GLY A 37 -14.90 -16.62 4.76
N HIS A 38 -14.01 -15.71 4.41
CA HIS A 38 -13.03 -15.87 3.34
C HIS A 38 -11.64 -15.64 3.89
N SER A 39 -10.71 -16.50 3.47
CA SER A 39 -9.29 -16.38 3.74
C SER A 39 -8.58 -16.24 2.40
N SER A 40 -8.29 -14.99 2.02
CA SER A 40 -7.43 -14.72 0.87
C SER A 40 -6.03 -15.26 1.11
N ASN A 41 -5.41 -15.82 0.06
CA ASN A 41 -4.03 -16.31 0.12
C ASN A 41 -3.00 -15.20 0.36
N LEU A 42 -3.38 -13.93 0.15
CA LEU A 42 -2.52 -12.76 0.36
C LEU A 42 -2.07 -12.61 1.81
N PHE A 43 -2.89 -13.05 2.77
CA PHE A 43 -2.60 -12.97 4.19
C PHE A 43 -2.05 -14.29 4.75
N GLY A 44 -1.87 -15.30 3.89
CA GLY A 44 -1.49 -16.64 4.32
C GLY A 44 -2.42 -17.16 5.41
N ASN A 45 -1.84 -17.45 6.58
CA ASN A 45 -2.55 -17.91 7.77
C ASN A 45 -2.69 -16.82 8.85
N ILE A 46 -2.32 -15.56 8.57
CA ILE A 46 -2.64 -14.45 9.45
C ILE A 46 -4.16 -14.27 9.46
N GLN A 47 -4.72 -13.99 10.63
CA GLN A 47 -6.16 -13.85 10.86
C GLN A 47 -6.56 -12.40 11.14
N GLY A 48 -7.84 -12.10 10.98
CA GLY A 48 -8.43 -10.83 11.40
C GLY A 48 -8.14 -9.62 10.53
N ALA A 49 -7.87 -9.78 9.22
CA ALA A 49 -7.64 -8.64 8.32
C ALA A 49 -8.75 -7.58 8.43
N THR A 50 -10.04 -7.94 8.31
CA THR A 50 -11.17 -6.99 8.47
C THR A 50 -11.23 -6.37 9.88
N ILE A 51 -10.81 -7.08 10.94
CA ILE A 51 -10.79 -6.50 12.28
C ILE A 51 -9.77 -5.37 12.35
N VAL A 52 -8.55 -5.62 11.88
CA VAL A 52 -7.45 -4.64 11.94
C VAL A 52 -7.70 -3.46 11.02
N ASP A 53 -8.13 -3.73 9.79
CA ASP A 53 -8.40 -2.72 8.73
C ASP A 53 -9.60 -1.81 9.08
N ALA A 54 -10.44 -2.22 10.02
CA ALA A 54 -11.61 -1.44 10.47
C ALA A 54 -11.35 -0.65 11.76
N LEU A 55 -10.24 -0.87 12.49
CA LEU A 55 -10.02 -0.29 13.82
C LEU A 55 -10.14 1.24 13.83
N ASP A 56 -9.44 1.90 12.92
CA ASP A 56 -9.46 3.36 12.82
C ASP A 56 -10.83 3.89 12.39
N THR A 57 -11.50 3.21 11.47
CA THR A 57 -12.83 3.53 10.98
C THR A 57 -13.87 3.45 12.09
N LEU A 58 -13.84 2.37 12.88
CA LEU A 58 -14.68 2.22 14.07
C LEU A 58 -14.42 3.35 15.07
N TYR A 59 -13.15 3.73 15.25
CA TYR A 59 -12.76 4.80 16.16
C TYR A 59 -13.29 6.17 15.70
N ILE A 60 -13.04 6.57 14.45
CA ILE A 60 -13.46 7.89 13.92
C ILE A 60 -14.98 8.01 13.76
N MET A 61 -15.69 6.90 13.62
CA MET A 61 -17.16 6.85 13.59
C MET A 61 -17.79 6.74 15.00
N GLU A 62 -16.97 6.82 16.06
CA GLU A 62 -17.39 6.73 17.46
C GLU A 62 -18.10 5.41 17.83
N MET A 63 -17.81 4.32 17.11
CA MET A 63 -18.30 2.96 17.38
C MET A 63 -17.47 2.29 18.48
N LYS A 64 -17.53 2.87 19.69
CA LYS A 64 -16.60 2.57 20.80
C LYS A 64 -16.69 1.14 21.32
N GLU A 65 -17.88 0.55 21.36
CA GLU A 65 -18.06 -0.83 21.83
C GLU A 65 -17.46 -1.82 20.82
N GLU A 66 -17.70 -1.61 19.53
CA GLU A 66 -17.12 -2.41 18.44
C GLU A 66 -15.60 -2.29 18.42
N PHE A 67 -15.06 -1.08 18.58
CA PHE A 67 -13.62 -0.85 18.69
C PHE A 67 -13.02 -1.59 19.88
N LYS A 68 -13.69 -1.57 21.05
CA LYS A 68 -13.23 -2.28 22.24
C LYS A 68 -13.18 -3.79 22.02
N GLU A 69 -14.22 -4.37 21.42
CA GLU A 69 -14.25 -5.80 21.08
C GLU A 69 -13.15 -6.18 20.07
N ALA A 70 -12.93 -5.34 19.05
CA ALA A 70 -11.86 -5.51 18.08
C ALA A 70 -10.48 -5.46 18.75
N LYS A 71 -10.25 -4.49 19.65
CA LYS A 71 -9.01 -4.38 20.44
C LYS A 71 -8.77 -5.63 21.27
N GLU A 72 -9.79 -6.10 22.00
CA GLU A 72 -9.68 -7.33 22.80
C GLU A 72 -9.37 -8.55 21.94
N TRP A 73 -9.91 -8.61 20.73
CA TRP A 73 -9.57 -9.67 19.79
C TRP A 73 -8.11 -9.60 19.34
N VAL A 74 -7.62 -8.40 18.98
CA VAL A 74 -6.21 -8.17 18.59
C VAL A 74 -5.26 -8.58 19.71
N GLU A 75 -5.57 -8.20 20.95
CA GLU A 75 -4.73 -8.53 22.10
C GLU A 75 -4.63 -10.04 22.35
N LYS A 76 -5.75 -10.77 22.20
CA LYS A 76 -5.84 -12.19 22.57
C LYS A 76 -5.53 -13.16 21.43
N ASN A 77 -5.75 -12.77 20.18
CA ASN A 77 -5.80 -13.71 19.05
C ASN A 77 -4.89 -13.33 17.88
N LEU A 78 -4.45 -12.07 17.74
CA LEU A 78 -3.61 -11.68 16.61
C LEU A 78 -2.18 -12.21 16.80
N ASP A 79 -1.86 -13.28 16.07
CA ASP A 79 -0.56 -13.96 16.08
C ASP A 79 0.09 -13.93 14.69
N PHE A 80 1.37 -13.55 14.66
CA PHE A 80 2.18 -13.50 13.45
C PHE A 80 3.15 -14.68 13.32
N ASN A 81 3.19 -15.59 14.30
CA ASN A 81 4.04 -16.78 14.27
C ASN A 81 3.42 -17.95 13.48
N VAL A 82 2.93 -17.66 12.28
CA VAL A 82 2.24 -18.63 11.41
C VAL A 82 3.15 -19.10 10.29
N ASN A 83 3.13 -20.40 9.97
CA ASN A 83 3.91 -20.93 8.85
C ASN A 83 3.13 -20.78 7.54
N ALA A 84 3.14 -19.58 6.96
CA ALA A 84 2.49 -19.29 5.70
C ALA A 84 3.25 -18.20 4.93
N GLU A 85 3.14 -18.26 3.60
CA GLU A 85 3.53 -17.15 2.73
C GLU A 85 2.46 -16.07 2.73
N ILE A 86 2.90 -14.82 2.76
CA ILE A 86 2.07 -13.61 2.77
C ILE A 86 2.57 -12.64 1.70
N SER A 87 1.70 -11.79 1.17
CA SER A 87 2.09 -10.63 0.37
C SER A 87 2.61 -9.54 1.32
N VAL A 88 3.87 -9.16 1.15
CA VAL A 88 4.53 -8.13 1.98
C VAL A 88 3.79 -6.80 1.84
N PHE A 89 3.40 -6.44 0.62
CA PHE A 89 2.64 -5.24 0.31
C PHE A 89 1.28 -5.21 1.01
N GLU A 90 0.45 -6.25 0.84
CA GLU A 90 -0.91 -6.29 1.41
C GLU A 90 -0.89 -6.31 2.94
N VAL A 91 0.05 -7.06 3.54
CA VAL A 91 0.20 -7.10 5.00
C VAL A 91 0.72 -5.77 5.55
N ASN A 92 1.62 -5.09 4.83
CA ASN A 92 2.08 -3.76 5.22
C ASN A 92 0.94 -2.74 5.26
N ILE A 93 0.26 -2.52 4.13
CA ILE A 93 -0.71 -1.42 4.03
C ILE A 93 -1.96 -1.66 4.89
N ARG A 94 -2.36 -2.91 5.13
CA ARG A 94 -3.57 -3.23 5.91
C ARG A 94 -3.27 -3.47 7.39
N PHE A 95 -2.35 -4.37 7.71
CA PHE A 95 -2.09 -4.71 9.11
C PHE A 95 -1.16 -3.71 9.78
N VAL A 96 0.00 -3.41 9.19
CA VAL A 96 0.92 -2.42 9.79
C VAL A 96 0.26 -1.05 9.78
N GLY A 97 -0.28 -0.62 8.63
CA GLY A 97 -1.05 0.62 8.50
C GLY A 97 -2.21 0.73 9.49
N GLY A 98 -3.10 -0.26 9.53
CA GLY A 98 -4.25 -0.27 10.42
C GLY A 98 -3.88 -0.24 11.92
N LEU A 99 -2.85 -0.98 12.33
CA LEU A 99 -2.35 -0.96 13.70
C LEU A 99 -1.70 0.38 14.06
N LEU A 100 -0.90 0.97 13.16
CA LEU A 100 -0.31 2.29 13.37
C LEU A 100 -1.39 3.38 13.52
N SER A 101 -2.37 3.41 12.61
CA SER A 101 -3.50 4.34 12.68
C SER A 101 -4.29 4.18 13.98
N ALA A 102 -4.62 2.93 14.36
CA ALA A 102 -5.31 2.64 15.60
C ALA A 102 -4.52 3.12 16.83
N TYR A 103 -3.19 2.95 16.85
CA TYR A 103 -2.34 3.47 17.91
C TYR A 103 -2.36 4.99 17.97
N TYR A 104 -2.15 5.68 16.85
CA TYR A 104 -2.10 7.15 16.84
C TYR A 104 -3.42 7.80 17.22
N LEU A 105 -4.56 7.17 16.90
CA LEU A 105 -5.88 7.67 17.28
C LEU A 105 -6.24 7.37 18.75
N SER A 106 -5.94 6.15 19.22
CA SER A 106 -6.43 5.69 20.53
C SER A 106 -5.44 5.80 21.68
N GLY A 107 -4.13 5.83 21.39
CA GLY A 107 -3.05 5.72 22.38
C GLY A 107 -2.90 4.32 23.00
N GLU A 108 -3.60 3.31 22.51
CA GLU A 108 -3.57 1.95 23.05
C GLU A 108 -2.28 1.22 22.63
N GLU A 109 -1.39 0.98 23.59
CA GLU A 109 -0.05 0.40 23.36
C GLU A 109 -0.05 -1.00 22.72
N VAL A 110 -1.15 -1.75 22.79
CA VAL A 110 -1.26 -3.06 22.13
C VAL A 110 -1.05 -2.95 20.62
N PHE A 111 -1.57 -1.88 20.01
CA PHE A 111 -1.46 -1.71 18.56
C PHE A 111 -0.03 -1.35 18.14
N ARG A 112 0.65 -0.46 18.88
CA ARG A 112 2.07 -0.16 18.65
C ARG A 112 2.93 -1.41 18.76
N LYS A 113 2.75 -2.21 19.82
CA LYS A 113 3.50 -3.45 20.01
C LYS A 113 3.30 -4.43 18.86
N LYS A 114 2.04 -4.63 18.44
CA LYS A 114 1.71 -5.52 17.32
C LYS A 114 2.23 -5.00 15.97
N ALA A 115 2.20 -3.69 15.73
CA ALA A 115 2.75 -3.10 14.52
C ALA A 115 4.27 -3.33 14.42
N VAL A 116 5.01 -3.09 15.51
CA VAL A 116 6.47 -3.33 15.56
C VAL A 116 6.79 -4.81 15.44
N GLU A 117 6.08 -5.69 16.15
CA GLU A 117 6.22 -7.15 16.03
C GLU A 117 6.08 -7.61 14.57
N LEU A 118 5.05 -7.13 13.88
CA LEU A 118 4.83 -7.46 12.47
C LEU A 118 5.91 -6.86 11.57
N GLY A 119 6.29 -5.60 11.78
CA GLY A 119 7.36 -4.95 11.03
C GLY A 119 8.67 -5.73 11.08
N GLU A 120 9.09 -6.20 12.26
CA GLU A 120 10.30 -7.03 12.43
C GLU A 120 10.22 -8.31 11.60
N LYS A 121 9.04 -8.93 11.53
CA LYS A 121 8.79 -10.14 10.74
C LYS A 121 8.84 -9.90 9.23
N LEU A 122 8.65 -8.67 8.76
CA LEU A 122 8.71 -8.30 7.35
C LEU A 122 10.14 -7.96 6.87
N LEU A 123 11.07 -7.63 7.78
CA LEU A 123 12.45 -7.28 7.43
C LEU A 123 13.17 -8.31 6.54
N PRO A 124 12.99 -9.64 6.70
CA PRO A 124 13.63 -10.61 5.83
C PRO A 124 13.23 -10.51 4.35
N ALA A 125 12.11 -9.86 4.02
CA ALA A 125 11.73 -9.63 2.62
C ALA A 125 12.80 -8.84 1.86
N PHE A 126 13.53 -7.95 2.54
CA PHE A 126 14.59 -7.12 1.98
C PHE A 126 15.95 -7.83 1.89
N ASN A 127 16.02 -9.12 2.23
CA ASN A 127 17.25 -9.91 2.10
C ASN A 127 17.42 -10.38 0.64
N THR A 128 17.65 -9.42 -0.23
CA THR A 128 17.96 -9.62 -1.66
C THR A 128 19.29 -8.94 -1.99
N PRO A 129 19.98 -9.34 -3.08
CA PRO A 129 21.24 -8.69 -3.47
C PRO A 129 21.11 -7.19 -3.74
N THR A 130 19.92 -6.72 -4.12
CA THR A 130 19.65 -5.30 -4.43
C THR A 130 18.99 -4.55 -3.27
N GLY A 131 18.54 -5.25 -2.22
CA GLY A 131 17.69 -4.71 -1.17
C GLY A 131 16.21 -4.61 -1.55
N ILE A 132 15.85 -4.60 -2.84
CA ILE A 132 14.44 -4.57 -3.29
C ILE A 132 13.73 -5.80 -2.73
N PRO A 133 12.62 -5.64 -1.99
CA PRO A 133 12.01 -6.73 -1.27
C PRO A 133 11.36 -7.76 -2.21
N TRP A 134 11.31 -8.99 -1.71
CA TRP A 134 10.46 -10.04 -2.27
C TRP A 134 8.97 -9.67 -2.11
N ALA A 135 8.16 -9.99 -3.11
CA ALA A 135 6.70 -9.81 -3.06
C ALA A 135 6.03 -10.71 -2.00
N LEU A 136 6.48 -11.97 -1.93
CA LEU A 136 5.98 -12.99 -1.02
C LEU A 136 7.02 -13.32 0.04
N LEU A 137 6.58 -13.46 1.28
CA LEU A 137 7.44 -13.82 2.41
C LEU A 137 6.77 -14.91 3.25
N ASN A 138 7.49 -15.98 3.56
CA ASN A 138 7.07 -16.87 4.63
C ASN A 138 7.45 -16.26 5.99
N ILE A 139 6.44 -15.80 6.74
CA ILE A 139 6.64 -14.99 7.95
C ILE A 139 7.31 -15.75 9.11
N LYS A 140 7.29 -17.09 9.08
CA LYS A 140 7.96 -17.93 10.09
C LYS A 140 9.41 -18.21 9.75
N SER A 141 9.69 -18.58 8.50
CA SER A 141 11.03 -18.98 8.06
C SER A 141 11.88 -17.81 7.55
N GLY A 142 11.27 -16.68 7.20
CA GLY A 142 11.94 -15.54 6.60
C GLY A 142 12.35 -15.75 5.13
N ILE A 143 11.92 -16.84 4.50
CA ILE A 143 12.21 -17.14 3.09
C ILE A 143 11.23 -16.37 2.20
N GLY A 144 11.74 -15.56 1.29
CA GLY A 144 10.93 -14.79 0.33
C GLY A 144 11.13 -15.21 -1.12
N ARG A 145 10.15 -14.86 -1.97
CA ARG A 145 10.19 -15.01 -3.43
C ARG A 145 9.27 -14.00 -4.11
N ASN A 146 9.42 -13.82 -5.41
CA ASN A 146 8.48 -13.03 -6.21
C ASN A 146 7.32 -13.88 -6.74
N TRP A 147 6.30 -13.20 -7.29
CA TRP A 147 5.15 -13.85 -7.91
C TRP A 147 5.59 -14.75 -9.07
N PRO A 148 5.04 -15.97 -9.19
CA PRO A 148 5.45 -16.91 -10.25
C PRO A 148 5.17 -16.40 -11.67
N TRP A 149 4.20 -15.50 -11.80
CA TRP A 149 3.78 -14.91 -13.08
C TRP A 149 4.49 -13.59 -13.39
N ALA A 150 5.27 -13.03 -12.44
CA ALA A 150 5.95 -11.77 -12.67
C ALA A 150 7.05 -11.92 -13.73
N SER A 151 7.14 -10.95 -14.63
CA SER A 151 8.10 -10.96 -15.74
C SER A 151 9.53 -11.12 -15.21
N GLY A 152 10.22 -12.18 -15.67
CA GLY A 152 11.59 -12.49 -15.25
C GLY A 152 11.76 -12.73 -13.74
N GLY A 153 10.68 -12.99 -12.99
CA GLY A 153 10.73 -13.07 -11.53
C GLY A 153 10.95 -11.72 -10.85
N SER A 154 10.58 -10.61 -11.50
CA SER A 154 10.76 -9.25 -10.97
C SER A 154 9.81 -8.93 -9.81
N SER A 155 10.20 -7.96 -8.98
CA SER A 155 9.30 -7.35 -7.98
C SER A 155 8.41 -6.29 -8.65
N ILE A 156 7.22 -6.05 -8.10
CA ILE A 156 6.23 -5.13 -8.68
C ILE A 156 6.41 -3.72 -8.09
N LEU A 157 6.39 -2.69 -8.93
CA LEU A 157 6.67 -1.30 -8.56
C LEU A 157 5.79 -0.80 -7.42
N ALA A 158 4.46 -0.93 -7.54
CA ALA A 158 3.54 -0.57 -6.47
C ALA A 158 3.75 -1.39 -5.18
N GLU A 159 4.19 -2.64 -5.27
CA GLU A 159 4.33 -3.46 -4.06
C GLU A 159 5.51 -3.02 -3.19
N PHE A 160 6.70 -2.81 -3.78
CA PHE A 160 7.86 -2.35 -3.01
C PHE A 160 7.88 -0.83 -2.82
N GLY A 161 7.22 -0.08 -3.70
CA GLY A 161 7.10 1.38 -3.64
C GLY A 161 6.19 1.86 -2.50
N THR A 162 5.27 1.01 -2.06
CA THR A 162 4.19 1.37 -1.14
C THR A 162 4.42 0.74 0.25
N LEU A 163 5.66 0.84 0.72
CA LEU A 163 6.09 0.43 2.07
C LEU A 163 6.60 1.60 2.91
N HIS A 164 6.81 2.77 2.29
CA HIS A 164 7.62 3.84 2.85
C HIS A 164 7.03 4.46 4.11
N LEU A 165 5.73 4.78 4.10
CA LEU A 165 5.09 5.51 5.20
C LEU A 165 5.08 4.68 6.48
N GLU A 166 4.64 3.42 6.38
CA GLU A 166 4.57 2.49 7.51
C GLU A 166 5.94 2.24 8.11
N PHE A 167 6.96 1.98 7.28
CA PHE A 167 8.31 1.66 7.75
C PHE A 167 9.01 2.87 8.41
N VAL A 168 8.76 4.09 7.93
CA VAL A 168 9.23 5.30 8.60
C VAL A 168 8.58 5.44 9.98
N HIS A 169 7.27 5.23 10.09
CA HIS A 169 6.57 5.25 11.37
C HIS A 169 7.00 4.11 12.32
N LEU A 170 7.28 2.92 11.79
CA LEU A 170 7.84 1.82 12.56
C LEU A 170 9.19 2.19 13.18
N SER A 171 10.07 2.87 12.42
CA SER A 171 11.34 3.35 12.97
C SER A 171 11.13 4.39 14.06
N HIS A 172 10.23 5.35 13.81
CA HIS A 172 9.91 6.38 14.78
C HIS A 172 9.38 5.81 16.10
N LEU A 173 8.45 4.85 16.04
CA LEU A 173 7.83 4.27 17.23
C LEU A 173 8.69 3.21 17.93
N SER A 174 9.52 2.48 17.21
CA SER A 174 10.41 1.46 17.81
C SER A 174 11.75 2.05 18.29
N GLY A 175 12.18 3.19 17.74
CA GLY A 175 13.53 3.71 17.89
C GLY A 175 14.58 2.94 17.09
N ASN A 176 14.19 1.94 16.30
CA ASN A 176 15.07 1.14 15.46
C ASN A 176 15.10 1.71 14.03
N PRO A 177 16.21 2.30 13.56
CA PRO A 177 16.27 2.96 12.26
C PRO A 177 16.16 1.99 11.07
N VAL A 178 16.32 0.68 11.30
CA VAL A 178 16.39 -0.32 10.23
C VAL A 178 15.19 -0.28 9.29
N PHE A 179 13.98 0.02 9.77
CA PHE A 179 12.80 0.03 8.91
C PHE A 179 12.88 1.18 7.88
N ALA A 180 13.20 2.39 8.32
CA ALA A 180 13.34 3.57 7.47
C ALA A 180 14.53 3.39 6.51
N GLU A 181 15.65 2.86 7.01
CA GLU A 181 16.82 2.56 6.18
C GLU A 181 16.47 1.59 5.04
N LYS A 182 15.65 0.56 5.29
CA LYS A 182 15.23 -0.36 4.23
C LYS A 182 14.48 0.34 3.11
N VAL A 183 13.47 1.14 3.41
CA VAL A 183 12.65 1.80 2.37
C VAL A 183 13.34 3.00 1.71
N GLN A 184 14.29 3.65 2.40
CA GLN A 184 15.10 4.72 1.81
C GLN A 184 16.20 4.17 0.90
N SER A 185 16.90 3.11 1.32
CA SER A 185 18.00 2.52 0.53
C SER A 185 17.55 1.75 -0.71
N THR A 186 16.29 1.36 -0.81
CA THR A 186 15.77 0.59 -1.95
C THR A 186 15.09 1.46 -2.98
N THR A 187 14.22 2.36 -2.53
CA THR A 187 13.30 3.08 -3.42
C THR A 187 14.04 4.22 -4.11
N ILE A 188 14.84 5.00 -3.39
CA ILE A 188 15.58 6.16 -3.92
C ILE A 188 16.67 5.76 -4.93
N PRO A 189 17.58 4.80 -4.65
CA PRO A 189 18.62 4.44 -5.61
C PRO A 189 18.10 3.68 -6.85
N PHE A 190 17.02 2.89 -6.71
CA PHE A 190 16.35 2.30 -7.87
C PHE A 190 15.82 3.40 -8.80
N MET A 191 15.26 4.45 -8.22
CA MET A 191 14.70 5.58 -8.93
C MET A 191 15.75 6.46 -9.61
N LEU A 192 16.88 6.78 -8.98
CA LEU A 192 18.01 7.46 -9.64
C LEU A 192 18.53 6.68 -10.85
N LYS A 193 18.45 5.35 -10.78
CA LYS A 193 18.81 4.45 -11.89
C LYS A 193 17.74 4.44 -12.98
N MET A 194 16.46 4.61 -12.61
CA MET A 194 15.32 4.76 -13.52
C MET A 194 15.25 6.14 -14.18
N GLU A 195 15.68 7.23 -13.52
CA GLU A 195 15.80 8.59 -14.11
C GLU A 195 16.83 8.60 -15.26
N LEU A 196 17.92 7.82 -15.10
CA LEU A 196 18.89 7.54 -16.17
C LEU A 196 18.29 6.66 -17.30
N LEU A 197 17.25 5.88 -17.00
CA LEU A 197 16.56 4.98 -17.92
C LEU A 197 15.37 5.65 -18.62
N LEU A 198 14.62 6.55 -17.97
CA LEU A 198 13.50 7.29 -18.57
C LEU A 198 13.99 8.22 -19.69
N ASN A 199 15.17 8.82 -19.53
CA ASN A 199 15.82 9.63 -20.56
C ASN A 199 16.44 8.82 -21.72
N LEU A 200 16.58 7.50 -21.61
CA LEU A 200 17.30 6.68 -22.61
C LEU A 200 16.52 5.43 -23.11
N PHE A 201 15.47 4.98 -22.40
CA PHE A 201 14.84 3.65 -22.50
C PHE A 201 13.30 3.65 -22.33
N LEU A 202 12.59 4.78 -22.49
CA LEU A 202 11.12 4.76 -22.65
C LEU A 202 10.62 3.76 -23.74
N PRO A 203 11.37 3.46 -24.82
CA PRO A 203 11.00 2.41 -25.78
C PRO A 203 11.23 0.96 -25.32
N LEU A 204 11.78 0.72 -24.12
CA LEU A 204 12.32 -0.58 -23.68
C LEU A 204 11.77 -1.08 -22.34
N LEU A 205 10.89 -0.31 -21.68
CA LEU A 205 10.05 -0.82 -20.60
C LEU A 205 8.76 -1.36 -21.22
N ASP A 206 8.62 -2.68 -21.25
CA ASP A 206 7.47 -3.33 -21.90
C ASP A 206 6.11 -2.93 -21.26
N HIS A 207 6.09 -2.48 -20.00
CA HIS A 207 4.87 -2.10 -19.28
C HIS A 207 5.07 -0.94 -18.30
N VAL A 208 4.36 0.17 -18.53
CA VAL A 208 4.21 1.31 -17.60
C VAL A 208 2.72 1.56 -17.38
N SER A 209 2.31 1.79 -16.12
CA SER A 209 0.90 1.98 -15.74
C SER A 209 0.80 2.91 -14.52
N ILE A 210 -0.20 3.80 -14.54
CA ILE A 210 -0.66 4.60 -13.37
C ILE A 210 -1.85 3.94 -12.65
N GLY A 211 -2.33 2.80 -13.15
CA GLY A 211 -3.27 1.93 -12.45
C GLY A 211 -2.53 0.80 -11.74
N GLY A 212 -3.16 -0.38 -11.65
CA GLY A 212 -2.59 -1.54 -10.97
C GLY A 212 -1.14 -1.83 -11.38
N LEU A 213 -0.35 -2.32 -10.42
CA LEU A 213 1.09 -2.58 -10.48
C LEU A 213 2.01 -1.34 -10.37
N GLY A 214 1.48 -0.11 -10.53
CA GLY A 214 2.29 1.12 -10.44
C GLY A 214 1.65 2.29 -9.67
N ASP A 215 0.33 2.34 -9.55
CA ASP A 215 -0.46 3.41 -8.91
C ASP A 215 0.13 4.00 -7.62
N SER A 216 0.18 3.21 -6.56
CA SER A 216 0.44 3.63 -5.18
C SER A 216 1.91 3.96 -4.93
N PHE A 217 2.82 3.57 -5.82
CA PHE A 217 4.18 4.06 -5.80
C PHE A 217 4.22 5.58 -6.01
N TYR A 218 3.53 6.10 -7.04
CA TYR A 218 3.46 7.54 -7.29
C TYR A 218 2.72 8.27 -6.16
N GLU A 219 1.68 7.64 -5.61
CA GLU A 219 0.97 8.14 -4.42
C GLU A 219 1.92 8.32 -3.22
N TYR A 220 2.81 7.35 -2.98
CA TYR A 220 3.71 7.36 -1.84
C TYR A 220 4.84 8.38 -1.96
N LEU A 221 5.27 8.73 -3.17
CA LEU A 221 6.23 9.83 -3.38
C LEU A 221 5.68 11.15 -2.83
N LEU A 222 4.44 11.49 -3.18
CA LEU A 222 3.78 12.69 -2.67
C LEU A 222 3.55 12.59 -1.16
N LYS A 223 3.03 11.45 -0.69
CA LYS A 223 2.70 11.27 0.73
C LYS A 223 3.95 11.27 1.62
N ALA A 224 5.08 10.73 1.17
CA ALA A 224 6.34 10.75 1.92
C ALA A 224 6.85 12.19 2.11
N TRP A 225 6.78 13.01 1.05
CA TRP A 225 7.06 14.43 1.16
C TRP A 225 6.14 15.14 2.16
N LEU A 226 4.82 14.91 2.08
CA LEU A 226 3.88 15.54 3.01
C LEU A 226 4.06 15.06 4.46
N MET A 227 4.28 13.76 4.67
CA MET A 227 4.45 13.14 5.99
C MET A 227 5.74 13.57 6.68
N SER A 228 6.79 13.86 5.91
CA SER A 228 8.08 14.38 6.43
C SER A 228 8.04 15.88 6.75
N ASP A 229 6.86 16.48 6.90
CA ASP A 229 6.68 17.93 7.02
C ASP A 229 7.38 18.70 5.89
N LYS A 230 7.25 18.16 4.67
CA LYS A 230 7.82 18.71 3.43
C LYS A 230 9.35 18.76 3.39
N THR A 231 10.03 17.90 4.13
CA THR A 231 11.51 17.87 4.15
C THR A 231 12.12 16.85 3.18
N ASP A 232 11.37 15.84 2.74
CA ASP A 232 11.79 14.91 1.69
C ASP A 232 11.66 15.53 0.29
N GLU A 233 12.60 16.42 -0.02
CA GLU A 233 12.68 17.12 -1.31
C GLU A 233 13.00 16.16 -2.48
N GLU A 234 13.60 15.00 -2.21
CA GLU A 234 13.83 13.98 -3.22
C GLU A 234 12.50 13.34 -3.65
N GLY A 235 11.71 12.82 -2.71
CA GLY A 235 10.37 12.28 -3.00
C GLY A 235 9.45 13.28 -3.71
N LYS A 236 9.55 14.56 -3.35
CA LYS A 236 8.85 15.66 -4.06
C LYS A 236 9.31 15.81 -5.51
N LYS A 237 10.62 15.94 -5.76
CA LYS A 237 11.18 16.08 -7.11
C LYS A 237 10.68 14.92 -7.99
N MET A 238 10.82 13.72 -7.45
CA MET A 238 10.41 12.46 -8.06
C MET A 238 8.93 12.39 -8.42
N TYR A 239 8.05 12.82 -7.50
CA TYR A 239 6.63 12.91 -7.76
C TYR A 239 6.32 13.87 -8.92
N TYR A 240 6.90 15.07 -8.90
CA TYR A 240 6.65 16.07 -9.94
C TYR A 240 7.17 15.63 -11.30
N GLU A 241 8.34 15.00 -11.38
CA GLU A 241 8.87 14.46 -12.64
C GLU A 241 7.98 13.34 -13.17
N ALA A 242 7.57 12.40 -12.32
CA ALA A 242 6.66 11.33 -12.74
C ALA A 242 5.31 11.88 -13.27
N VAL A 243 4.77 12.91 -12.62
CA VAL A 243 3.49 13.52 -13.03
C VAL A 243 3.63 14.44 -14.25
N GLN A 244 4.69 15.24 -14.34
CA GLN A 244 4.87 16.21 -15.44
C GLN A 244 5.40 15.56 -16.72
N GLU A 245 6.22 14.53 -16.61
CA GLU A 245 6.86 13.89 -17.77
C GLU A 245 6.21 12.54 -18.11
N GLY A 246 5.76 11.79 -17.10
CA GLY A 246 5.21 10.44 -17.29
C GLY A 246 3.72 10.41 -17.62
N VAL A 247 2.89 11.14 -16.87
CA VAL A 247 1.42 11.10 -17.05
C VAL A 247 0.96 11.58 -18.44
N PRO A 248 1.52 12.66 -19.03
CA PRO A 248 1.11 13.08 -20.37
C PRO A 248 1.35 12.02 -21.46
N LEU A 249 2.32 11.12 -21.28
CA LEU A 249 2.60 10.02 -22.22
C LEU A 249 1.54 8.90 -22.17
N LEU A 250 0.73 8.86 -21.12
CA LEU A 250 -0.29 7.84 -20.87
C LEU A 250 -1.73 8.35 -21.07
N CYS A 251 -1.90 9.67 -21.24
CA CYS A 251 -3.19 10.30 -21.48
C CYS A 251 -3.55 10.29 -22.97
N PHE A 252 -4.76 9.85 -23.30
CA PHE A 252 -5.33 9.94 -24.65
C PHE A 252 -6.71 10.60 -24.58
N ASP A 253 -6.95 11.59 -25.45
CA ASP A 253 -8.26 12.22 -25.58
C ASP A 253 -9.28 11.22 -26.17
N LEU A 254 -10.39 10.99 -25.45
CA LEU A 254 -11.53 10.25 -25.99
C LEU A 254 -12.32 11.16 -26.93
N ILE A 255 -12.19 10.90 -28.25
CA ILE A 255 -12.70 11.70 -29.37
C ILE A 255 -14.21 12.08 -29.30
N PHE A 256 -15.03 11.42 -28.47
CA PHE A 256 -16.48 11.62 -28.44
C PHE A 256 -17.09 12.15 -27.14
N GLN A 257 -16.32 12.28 -26.06
CA GLN A 257 -16.74 12.97 -24.83
C GLN A 257 -15.50 13.55 -24.17
N PRO A 258 -15.28 14.88 -24.20
CA PRO A 258 -14.23 15.48 -23.40
C PRO A 258 -14.60 15.31 -21.93
N LEU A 259 -14.04 14.27 -21.32
CA LEU A 259 -13.93 14.14 -19.88
C LEU A 259 -12.67 14.93 -19.51
N GLU A 260 -12.78 15.88 -18.59
CA GLU A 260 -11.61 16.59 -18.02
C GLU A 260 -10.76 15.58 -17.23
N TYR A 261 -9.95 14.80 -17.94
CA TYR A 261 -8.84 14.04 -17.36
C TYR A 261 -7.57 14.72 -17.84
N PHE A 262 -7.22 15.82 -17.15
CA PHE A 262 -6.05 16.66 -17.38
C PHE A 262 -6.05 17.47 -18.69
N ASP A 263 -5.68 18.75 -18.60
CA ASP A 263 -5.42 19.61 -19.76
C ASP A 263 -4.15 19.09 -20.47
N CYS A 264 -4.34 18.19 -21.43
CA CYS A 264 -3.27 17.54 -22.19
C CYS A 264 -2.70 18.43 -23.31
N ASP A 265 -3.29 19.60 -23.55
CA ASP A 265 -2.94 20.44 -24.70
C ASP A 265 -1.60 21.17 -24.55
N GLN A 266 -1.09 21.34 -23.32
CA GLN A 266 0.20 22.01 -23.09
C GLN A 266 1.43 21.24 -23.60
N HIS A 267 1.30 19.95 -23.91
CA HIS A 267 2.41 19.11 -24.40
C HIS A 267 2.27 18.65 -25.85
N ARG A 268 1.15 18.98 -26.53
CA ARG A 268 0.91 18.61 -27.94
C ARG A 268 1.98 19.21 -28.87
N GLU A 269 2.52 20.39 -28.55
CA GLU A 269 3.53 21.07 -29.38
C GLU A 269 4.93 20.41 -29.36
N ARG A 270 5.26 19.55 -28.38
CA ARG A 270 6.60 18.92 -28.35
C ARG A 270 6.71 17.64 -29.19
N TYR A 271 5.59 17.01 -29.54
CA TYR A 271 5.58 15.71 -30.23
C TYR A 271 5.13 15.78 -31.70
N ILE A 272 4.68 16.94 -32.20
CA ILE A 272 4.48 17.17 -33.65
C ILE A 272 5.83 17.50 -34.30
N MET A 273 6.85 16.64 -34.15
CA MET A 273 8.10 16.74 -34.92
C MET A 273 8.72 15.35 -35.18
N VAL A 274 7.91 14.30 -35.37
CA VAL A 274 8.39 13.05 -35.98
C VAL A 274 7.37 12.49 -36.97
N ASP A 275 6.83 13.35 -37.84
CA ASP A 275 6.37 12.92 -39.17
C ASP A 275 7.41 13.42 -40.18
N ASN A 276 8.28 12.50 -40.62
CA ASN A 276 8.91 12.42 -41.94
C ASN A 276 10.22 11.64 -41.85
N TYR A 277 10.19 10.32 -41.95
CA TYR A 277 11.20 9.54 -42.68
C TYR A 277 10.61 8.20 -43.13
N LYS A 278 10.20 8.18 -44.41
CA LYS A 278 10.04 7.07 -45.37
C LYS A 278 9.37 5.76 -44.94
#